data_AF-A0A5J5EG94-F1
#
_entry.id   AF-A0A5J5EG94-F1
#
_cell.length_a   1.000
_cell.length_b   1.000
_cell.length_c   1.000
_cell.angle_alpha   90.00
_cell.angle_beta   90.00
_cell.angle_gamma   90.00
#
_symmetry.space_group_name_H-M   'P 1'
#
loop_
_entity.id
_entity.type
_entity.pdbx_description
1 polymer ?
#
loop_
_entity_poly.entity_id
_entity_poly.type
_entity_poly.pdbx_seq_one_letter_code
_entity_poly.pdbx_strand_id
1 'polypeptide(L)'
;MTASTDIPTTETDLFGGAITAHFPSNFEDASQFREVPNTQEVYVSRTYDTDISIIVDICERVSPASDPSSDSAAVAVHWDDITLSDDRCSNKVFTTTSISLPNLPGVKAYSIVGTVSSPQNSTQPPLFTAILVTVVRLEQQKTDIVITVNVPFLNVEHVRAEGSVAAPGWEGELNGVPGELLSAGLAVRDKVLASFKIKDWDLFVPEE
;
A
#
# COMPACT_ATOMS: atom_id res chain seq x y z
N MET A 1 -20.16 -2.19 -17.84
CA MET A 1 -20.32 -0.75 -17.54
C MET A 1 -19.64 -0.51 -16.21
N THR A 2 -18.40 -0.06 -16.25
CA THR A 2 -17.58 0.22 -15.07
C THR A 2 -18.16 1.46 -14.38
N ALA A 3 -18.66 1.30 -13.16
CA ALA A 3 -18.97 2.44 -12.31
C ALA A 3 -17.64 3.17 -12.06
N SER A 4 -17.43 4.26 -12.80
CA SER A 4 -16.45 5.28 -12.43
C SER A 4 -16.99 5.91 -11.16
N THR A 5 -16.67 5.33 -10.00
CA THR A 5 -16.85 6.02 -8.74
C THR A 5 -15.79 7.12 -8.74
N ASP A 6 -16.16 8.32 -9.22
CA ASP A 6 -15.33 9.51 -9.07
C ASP A 6 -15.25 9.84 -7.58
N ILE A 7 -14.32 9.16 -6.91
CA ILE A 7 -13.90 9.49 -5.56
C ILE A 7 -13.31 10.90 -5.66
N PRO A 8 -13.87 11.92 -4.98
CA PRO A 8 -13.29 13.24 -4.96
C PRO A 8 -11.88 13.14 -4.38
N THR A 9 -10.91 13.71 -5.07
CA THR A 9 -9.53 13.74 -4.61
C THR A 9 -9.02 15.16 -4.50
N THR A 10 -8.04 15.34 -3.62
CA THR A 10 -7.31 16.59 -3.42
C THR A 10 -5.83 16.32 -3.74
N GLU A 11 -5.15 17.25 -4.41
CA GLU A 11 -3.69 17.20 -4.52
C GLU A 11 -3.09 17.42 -3.13
N THR A 12 -2.25 16.49 -2.72
CA THR A 12 -1.59 16.47 -1.41
C THR A 12 -0.10 16.62 -1.61
N ASP A 13 0.49 17.59 -0.92
CA ASP A 13 1.93 17.75 -0.80
C ASP A 13 2.48 16.77 0.24
N LEU A 14 3.48 15.99 -0.14
CA LEU A 14 4.17 15.02 0.70
C LEU A 14 5.63 15.46 0.87
N PHE A 15 6.21 15.28 2.05
CA PHE A 15 7.60 15.61 2.35
C PHE A 15 7.92 17.08 2.01
N GLY A 16 7.12 18.00 2.54
CA GLY A 16 7.28 19.44 2.27
C GLY A 16 7.01 19.85 0.82
N GLY A 17 6.28 19.04 0.05
CA GLY A 17 5.93 19.31 -1.35
C GLY A 17 6.94 18.79 -2.38
N ALA A 18 8.00 18.11 -1.92
CA ALA A 18 8.95 17.45 -2.81
C ALA A 18 8.30 16.30 -3.61
N ILE A 19 7.27 15.68 -3.06
CA ILE A 19 6.42 14.70 -3.73
C ILE A 19 4.97 15.19 -3.69
N THR A 20 4.19 14.85 -4.72
CA THR A 20 2.75 15.08 -4.75
C THR A 20 1.99 13.88 -5.25
N ALA A 21 0.79 13.70 -4.73
CA ALA A 21 -0.17 12.72 -5.19
C ALA A 21 -1.59 13.18 -4.86
N HIS A 22 -2.59 12.63 -5.54
CA HIS A 22 -3.99 12.90 -5.28
C HIS A 22 -4.53 11.86 -4.30
N PHE A 23 -4.94 12.30 -3.12
CA PHE A 23 -5.55 11.44 -2.11
C PHE A 23 -7.06 11.71 -2.05
N PRO A 24 -7.89 10.72 -1.67
CA PRO A 24 -9.31 10.97 -1.47
C PRO A 24 -9.53 12.10 -0.47
N SER A 25 -10.44 13.03 -0.78
CA SER A 25 -10.60 14.28 -0.01
C SER A 25 -11.06 14.08 1.44
N ASN A 26 -11.52 12.88 1.79
CA ASN A 26 -11.93 12.49 3.15
C ASN A 26 -10.77 11.88 3.97
N PHE A 27 -9.56 11.81 3.44
CA PHE A 27 -8.39 11.34 4.20
C PHE A 27 -7.80 12.48 5.01
N GLU A 28 -7.37 12.17 6.22
CA GLU A 28 -6.72 13.11 7.14
C GLU A 28 -5.29 12.66 7.41
N ASP A 29 -4.39 13.65 7.47
CA ASP A 29 -2.99 13.45 7.84
C ASP A 29 -2.90 13.05 9.33
N ALA A 30 -2.27 11.90 9.57
CA ALA A 30 -2.11 11.35 10.91
C ALA A 30 -1.11 12.12 11.76
N SER A 31 -0.18 12.87 11.15
CA SER A 31 0.78 13.72 11.87
C SER A 31 0.10 14.77 12.77
N GLN A 32 -1.14 15.13 12.44
CA GLN A 32 -1.95 16.09 13.19
C GLN A 32 -2.36 15.59 14.58
N PHE A 33 -2.32 14.27 14.83
CA PHE A 33 -2.78 13.68 16.08
C PHE A 33 -1.87 12.58 16.64
N ARG A 34 -0.80 12.20 15.94
CA ARG A 34 0.26 11.32 16.45
C ARG A 34 1.60 11.65 15.80
N GLU A 35 2.69 11.28 16.45
CA GLU A 35 4.01 11.35 15.82
C GLU A 35 4.12 10.35 14.66
N VAL A 36 4.66 10.83 13.55
CA VAL A 36 4.96 10.05 12.34
C VAL A 36 6.44 10.28 12.02
N PRO A 37 7.23 9.24 11.71
CA PRO A 37 8.62 9.41 11.31
C PRO A 37 8.77 10.37 10.13
N ASN A 38 9.86 11.14 10.08
CA ASN A 38 10.08 12.11 8.99
C ASN A 38 10.18 11.49 7.59
N THR A 39 10.53 10.20 7.50
CA THR A 39 10.57 9.44 6.24
C THR A 39 9.19 8.92 5.83
N GLN A 40 8.18 9.11 6.67
CA GLN A 40 6.83 8.61 6.47
C GLN A 40 5.79 9.73 6.39
N GLU A 41 4.81 9.51 5.54
CA GLU A 41 3.60 10.31 5.43
C GLU A 41 2.41 9.35 5.57
N VAL A 42 1.53 9.60 6.54
CA VAL A 42 0.43 8.66 6.86
C VAL A 42 -0.90 9.37 6.84
N TYR A 43 -1.83 8.84 6.05
CA TYR A 43 -3.16 9.38 5.88
C TYR A 43 -4.20 8.31 6.18
N VAL A 44 -5.23 8.67 6.93
CA VAL A 44 -6.30 7.75 7.34
C VAL A 44 -7.65 8.23 6.84
N SER A 45 -8.51 7.31 6.40
CA SER A 45 -9.85 7.67 5.98
C SER A 45 -10.70 8.13 7.17
N ARG A 46 -11.49 9.18 6.97
CA ARG A 46 -12.55 9.59 7.91
C ARG A 46 -13.92 9.01 7.60
N THR A 47 -14.04 8.18 6.56
CA THR A 47 -15.32 7.55 6.27
C THR A 47 -15.61 6.48 7.31
N TYR A 48 -16.77 6.61 7.94
CA TYR A 48 -17.24 5.64 8.91
C TYR A 48 -17.32 4.24 8.29
N ASP A 49 -16.83 3.23 9.02
CA ASP A 49 -16.82 1.82 8.61
C ASP A 49 -15.85 1.47 7.45
N THR A 50 -14.94 2.39 7.10
CA THR A 50 -13.82 2.11 6.20
C THR A 50 -12.51 2.63 6.81
N ASP A 51 -11.81 1.78 7.56
CA ASP A 51 -10.53 2.12 8.20
C ASP A 51 -9.33 2.07 7.22
N ILE A 52 -9.55 2.50 5.97
CA ILE A 52 -8.50 2.50 4.95
C ILE A 52 -7.44 3.54 5.32
N SER A 53 -6.16 3.17 5.20
CA SER A 53 -5.04 4.10 5.36
C SER A 53 -4.07 4.03 4.20
N ILE A 54 -3.39 5.14 3.93
CA ILE A 54 -2.30 5.27 2.97
C ILE A 54 -1.05 5.62 3.76
N ILE A 55 0.04 4.92 3.49
CA ILE A 55 1.37 5.19 4.04
C ILE A 55 2.29 5.37 2.85
N VAL A 56 3.07 6.44 2.84
CA VAL A 56 4.19 6.62 1.91
C VAL A 56 5.45 6.68 2.74
N ASP A 57 6.37 5.74 2.51
CA ASP A 57 7.66 5.65 3.22
C ASP A 57 8.82 5.78 2.25
N ILE A 58 9.83 6.55 2.63
CA ILE A 58 11.09 6.69 1.90
C ILE A 58 12.12 5.80 2.58
N CYS A 59 12.46 4.69 1.91
CA CYS A 59 13.40 3.70 2.41
C CYS A 59 14.72 3.74 1.64
N GLU A 60 15.79 3.27 2.27
CA GLU A 60 17.02 2.95 1.53
C GLU A 60 16.74 1.86 0.48
N ARG A 61 17.44 1.93 -0.64
CA ARG A 61 17.31 0.92 -1.69
C ARG A 61 17.76 -0.44 -1.19
N VAL A 62 16.82 -1.39 -1.21
CA VAL A 62 17.11 -2.76 -0.79
C VAL A 62 17.95 -3.47 -1.86
N SER A 63 19.06 -4.04 -1.41
CA SER A 63 19.95 -4.89 -2.20
C SER A 63 20.07 -6.24 -1.50
N PRO A 64 19.18 -7.21 -1.80
CA PRO A 64 19.12 -8.48 -1.08
C PRO A 64 20.43 -9.25 -1.16
N ALA A 65 20.91 -9.78 -0.05
CA ALA A 65 22.18 -10.53 -0.02
C ALA A 65 22.17 -11.79 -0.90
N SER A 66 20.99 -12.39 -1.10
CA SER A 66 20.78 -13.58 -1.92
C SER A 66 20.93 -13.31 -3.42
N ASP A 67 20.41 -12.16 -3.88
CA ASP A 67 20.56 -11.66 -5.25
C ASP A 67 20.44 -10.12 -5.25
N PRO A 68 21.57 -9.41 -5.16
CA PRO A 68 21.61 -7.94 -5.13
C PRO A 68 20.97 -7.26 -6.33
N SER A 69 20.86 -7.97 -7.45
CA SER A 69 20.29 -7.45 -8.71
C SER A 69 18.80 -7.76 -8.87
N SER A 70 18.24 -8.60 -8.00
CA SER A 70 16.86 -9.06 -8.11
C SER A 70 15.89 -8.04 -7.54
N ASP A 71 15.18 -7.36 -8.46
CA ASP A 71 14.08 -6.49 -8.09
C ASP A 71 12.97 -7.25 -7.35
N SER A 72 12.68 -8.49 -7.73
CA SER A 72 11.66 -9.30 -7.04
C SER A 72 12.04 -9.66 -5.61
N ALA A 73 13.32 -9.95 -5.35
CA ALA A 73 13.79 -10.23 -4.00
C ALA A 73 13.76 -8.96 -3.13
N ALA A 74 14.09 -7.79 -3.67
CA ALA A 74 14.00 -6.53 -2.95
C ALA A 74 12.56 -6.19 -2.58
N VAL A 75 11.62 -6.41 -3.51
CA VAL A 75 10.18 -6.20 -3.28
C VAL A 75 9.63 -7.16 -2.21
N ALA A 76 10.14 -8.41 -2.15
CA ALA A 76 9.77 -9.36 -1.11
C ALA A 76 10.29 -8.94 0.27
N VAL A 77 11.50 -8.37 0.37
CA VAL A 77 12.02 -7.83 1.64
C VAL A 77 11.13 -6.71 2.16
N HIS A 78 10.72 -5.76 1.30
CA HIS A 78 9.77 -4.71 1.71
C HIS A 78 8.43 -5.28 2.19
N TRP A 79 7.91 -6.32 1.53
CA TRP A 79 6.70 -7.02 1.99
C TRP A 79 6.88 -7.63 3.38
N ASP A 80 7.99 -8.31 3.60
CA ASP A 80 8.31 -8.95 4.87
C ASP A 80 8.47 -7.92 5.98
N ASP A 81 9.17 -6.81 5.73
CA ASP A 81 9.34 -5.71 6.70
C ASP A 81 7.99 -5.09 7.12
N ILE A 82 7.04 -4.95 6.19
CA ILE A 82 5.70 -4.43 6.47
C ILE A 82 4.84 -5.44 7.26
N THR A 83 4.98 -6.74 6.96
CA THR A 83 3.99 -7.75 7.39
C THR A 83 4.44 -8.68 8.51
N LEU A 84 5.74 -8.76 8.77
CA LEU A 84 6.34 -9.61 9.81
C LEU A 84 6.68 -8.83 11.10
N SER A 85 6.15 -7.62 11.27
CA SER A 85 6.40 -6.82 12.48
C SER A 85 5.81 -7.42 13.77
N ASP A 86 4.89 -8.39 13.67
CA ASP A 86 4.33 -9.14 14.81
C ASP A 86 4.36 -10.64 14.50
N ASP A 87 5.17 -11.39 15.26
CA ASP A 87 5.35 -12.85 15.15
C ASP A 87 4.04 -13.66 15.28
N ARG A 88 2.95 -13.04 15.74
CA ARG A 88 1.63 -13.66 15.88
C ARG A 88 0.77 -13.52 14.61
N CYS A 89 1.22 -12.74 13.64
CA CYS A 89 0.52 -12.53 12.39
C CYS A 89 1.10 -13.44 11.30
N SER A 90 0.22 -14.08 10.54
CA SER A 90 0.59 -14.72 9.28
C SER A 90 0.26 -13.80 8.12
N ASN A 91 0.94 -13.98 6.99
CA ASN A 91 0.69 -13.21 5.78
C ASN A 91 0.49 -14.16 4.58
N LYS A 92 -0.13 -13.63 3.51
CA LYS A 92 -0.33 -14.35 2.24
C LYS A 92 -0.29 -13.36 1.08
N VAL A 93 0.57 -13.63 0.11
CA VAL A 93 0.62 -12.87 -1.16
C VAL A 93 -0.33 -13.51 -2.17
N PHE A 94 -1.17 -12.70 -2.81
CA PHE A 94 -2.07 -13.13 -3.89
C PHE A 94 -1.53 -12.76 -5.27
N THR A 95 -0.91 -11.60 -5.41
CA THR A 95 -0.41 -11.12 -6.70
C THR A 95 0.80 -10.23 -6.50
N THR A 96 1.82 -10.44 -7.34
CA THR A 96 2.97 -9.54 -7.49
C THR A 96 3.13 -9.22 -8.97
N THR A 97 3.13 -7.94 -9.32
CA THR A 97 3.18 -7.49 -10.71
C THR A 97 4.14 -6.33 -10.89
N SER A 98 4.80 -6.26 -12.04
CA SER A 98 5.49 -5.03 -12.45
C SER A 98 4.47 -4.05 -13.01
N ILE A 99 4.57 -2.79 -12.63
CA ILE A 99 3.67 -1.73 -13.05
C ILE A 99 4.47 -0.54 -13.58
N SER A 100 3.80 0.35 -14.32
CA SER A 100 4.37 1.61 -14.79
C SER A 100 3.61 2.78 -14.18
N LEU A 101 4.34 3.78 -13.69
CA LEU A 101 3.75 5.00 -13.14
C LEU A 101 3.74 6.11 -14.20
N PRO A 102 2.59 6.73 -14.50
CA PRO A 102 2.48 7.70 -15.59
C PRO A 102 3.46 8.89 -15.50
N ASN A 103 3.71 9.39 -14.29
CA ASN A 103 4.58 10.55 -14.07
C ASN A 103 6.04 10.19 -13.74
N LEU A 104 6.40 8.91 -13.77
CA LEU A 104 7.76 8.42 -13.54
C LEU A 104 8.17 7.43 -14.65
N PRO A 105 8.21 7.86 -15.92
CA PRO A 105 8.55 6.99 -17.03
C PRO A 105 9.97 6.43 -16.88
N GLY A 106 10.13 5.12 -17.10
CA GLY A 106 11.42 4.43 -17.01
C GLY A 106 11.85 4.05 -15.59
N VAL A 107 11.13 4.49 -14.55
CA VAL A 107 11.35 4.04 -13.17
C VAL A 107 10.68 2.68 -12.98
N LYS A 108 11.42 1.72 -12.40
CA LYS A 108 10.88 0.40 -12.09
C LYS A 108 9.92 0.50 -10.91
N ALA A 109 8.74 -0.08 -11.04
CA ALA A 109 7.78 -0.19 -9.95
C ALA A 109 7.12 -1.57 -9.93
N TYR A 110 6.76 -2.01 -8.72
CA TYR A 110 6.15 -3.31 -8.47
C TYR A 110 4.99 -3.15 -7.49
N SER A 111 3.87 -3.83 -7.76
CA SER A 111 2.72 -3.86 -6.85
C SER A 111 2.49 -5.27 -6.31
N ILE A 112 2.28 -5.36 -5.00
CA ILE A 112 1.87 -6.56 -4.30
C ILE A 112 0.46 -6.36 -3.76
N VAL A 113 -0.38 -7.37 -3.94
CA VAL A 113 -1.64 -7.51 -3.21
C VAL A 113 -1.50 -8.74 -2.32
N GLY A 114 -1.60 -8.52 -1.01
CA GLY A 114 -1.55 -9.58 -0.02
C GLY A 114 -2.43 -9.29 1.17
N THR A 115 -2.41 -10.19 2.15
CA THR A 115 -3.21 -10.08 3.37
C THR A 115 -2.40 -10.46 4.58
N VAL A 116 -2.72 -9.85 5.72
CA VAL A 116 -2.19 -10.20 7.04
C VAL A 116 -3.34 -10.57 7.98
N SER A 117 -3.15 -11.59 8.80
CA SER A 117 -4.15 -12.03 9.77
C SER A 117 -4.36 -10.96 10.84
N SER A 118 -5.60 -10.75 11.28
CA SER A 118 -5.86 -9.89 12.44
C SER A 118 -5.51 -10.65 13.74
N PRO A 119 -4.65 -10.10 14.62
CA PRO A 119 -4.28 -10.78 15.85
C PRO A 119 -5.47 -10.94 16.79
N GLN A 120 -5.53 -12.08 17.52
CA GLN A 120 -6.56 -12.40 18.51
C GLN A 120 -7.98 -12.57 17.98
N ASN A 121 -8.12 -12.98 16.72
CA ASN A 121 -9.43 -13.13 16.14
C ASN A 121 -10.00 -14.56 16.20
N SER A 122 -11.18 -14.72 16.80
CA SER A 122 -11.97 -15.95 16.85
C SER A 122 -13.22 -15.95 15.96
N THR A 123 -13.42 -14.92 15.13
CA THR A 123 -14.57 -14.82 14.22
C THR A 123 -14.54 -15.90 13.14
N GLN A 124 -15.73 -16.20 12.60
CA GLN A 124 -15.90 -17.13 11.49
C GLN A 124 -16.77 -16.47 10.39
N PRO A 125 -16.19 -16.08 9.25
CA PRO A 125 -14.78 -16.23 8.85
C PRO A 125 -13.81 -15.32 9.64
N PRO A 126 -12.50 -15.63 9.65
CA PRO A 126 -11.49 -14.77 10.27
C PRO A 126 -11.35 -13.43 9.53
N LEU A 127 -11.30 -12.35 10.30
CA LEU A 127 -10.95 -10.99 9.86
C LEU A 127 -9.47 -10.91 9.51
N PHE A 128 -9.14 -10.05 8.56
CA PHE A 128 -7.78 -9.83 8.06
C PHE A 128 -7.66 -8.39 7.56
N THR A 129 -6.44 -7.97 7.23
CA THR A 129 -6.20 -6.71 6.52
C THR A 129 -5.61 -7.04 5.16
N ALA A 130 -6.23 -6.55 4.08
CA ALA A 130 -5.58 -6.55 2.79
C ALA A 130 -4.58 -5.40 2.73
N ILE A 131 -3.37 -5.68 2.24
CA ILE A 131 -2.28 -4.74 2.14
C ILE A 131 -1.89 -4.64 0.67
N LEU A 132 -2.06 -3.44 0.12
CA LEU A 132 -1.70 -3.12 -1.26
C LEU A 132 -0.39 -2.34 -1.23
N VAL A 133 0.72 -3.02 -1.50
CA VAL A 133 2.05 -2.41 -1.50
C VAL A 133 2.43 -2.04 -2.92
N THR A 134 3.06 -0.88 -3.09
CA THR A 134 3.74 -0.47 -4.31
C THR A 134 5.14 -0.01 -3.97
N VAL A 135 6.14 -0.66 -4.55
CA VAL A 135 7.55 -0.31 -4.39
C VAL A 135 8.03 0.38 -5.65
N VAL A 136 8.43 1.65 -5.52
CA VAL A 136 8.99 2.48 -6.59
C VAL A 136 10.50 2.57 -6.42
N ARG A 137 11.25 2.07 -7.41
CA ARG A 137 12.68 1.81 -7.29
C ARG A 137 13.50 2.91 -7.96
N LEU A 138 14.04 3.84 -7.15
CA LEU A 138 14.88 4.95 -7.61
C LEU A 138 16.36 4.55 -7.58
N GLU A 139 16.79 3.82 -8.61
CA GLU A 139 18.13 3.21 -8.66
C GLU A 139 19.28 4.24 -8.55
N GLN A 140 19.15 5.40 -9.20
CA GLN A 140 20.19 6.44 -9.20
C GLN A 140 20.33 7.10 -7.82
N GLN A 141 19.22 7.26 -7.11
CA GLN A 141 19.13 7.86 -5.78
C GLN A 141 19.44 6.87 -4.66
N LYS A 142 19.54 5.56 -4.98
CA LYS A 142 19.65 4.49 -3.99
C LYS A 142 18.51 4.54 -2.97
N THR A 143 17.31 4.83 -3.45
CA THR A 143 16.09 4.91 -2.64
C THR A 143 15.03 3.95 -3.20
N ASP A 144 14.24 3.35 -2.32
CA ASP A 144 12.97 2.73 -2.67
C ASP A 144 11.85 3.52 -1.97
N ILE A 145 10.83 3.97 -2.70
CA ILE A 145 9.63 4.57 -2.11
C ILE A 145 8.58 3.48 -2.00
N VAL A 146 8.04 3.28 -0.80
CA VAL A 146 7.06 2.25 -0.50
C VAL A 146 5.73 2.90 -0.20
N ILE A 147 4.75 2.66 -1.07
CA ILE A 147 3.37 3.15 -0.92
C ILE A 147 2.50 1.98 -0.50
N THR A 148 1.90 2.07 0.68
CA THR A 148 1.07 1.02 1.25
C THR A 148 -0.35 1.53 1.46
N VAL A 149 -1.33 0.83 0.90
CA VAL A 149 -2.75 1.04 1.21
C VAL A 149 -3.24 -0.14 2.05
N ASN A 150 -3.57 0.13 3.31
CA ASN A 150 -4.16 -0.87 4.20
C ASN A 150 -5.69 -0.83 4.06
N VAL A 151 -6.30 -2.01 3.92
CA VAL A 151 -7.75 -2.19 3.79
C VAL A 151 -8.19 -3.21 4.85
N PRO A 152 -8.53 -2.76 6.07
CA PRO A 152 -8.91 -3.64 7.16
C PRO A 152 -10.31 -4.24 6.95
N PHE A 153 -10.42 -5.56 6.88
CA PHE A 153 -11.70 -6.26 6.88
C PHE A 153 -12.13 -6.56 8.30
N LEU A 154 -12.65 -5.55 9.01
CA LEU A 154 -13.03 -5.68 10.43
C LEU A 154 -14.46 -6.21 10.66
N ASN A 155 -15.21 -6.42 9.57
CA ASN A 155 -16.58 -6.92 9.60
C ASN A 155 -16.67 -8.25 8.82
N VAL A 156 -17.31 -9.26 9.42
CA VAL A 156 -17.50 -10.59 8.82
C VAL A 156 -18.30 -10.56 7.52
N GLU A 157 -19.22 -9.60 7.36
CA GLU A 157 -19.97 -9.44 6.12
C GLU A 157 -19.08 -8.95 4.97
N HIS A 158 -18.15 -8.03 5.24
CA HIS A 158 -17.14 -7.62 4.25
C HIS A 158 -16.23 -8.79 3.88
N VAL A 159 -15.85 -9.64 4.85
CA VAL A 159 -15.04 -10.84 4.56
C VAL A 159 -15.82 -11.83 3.69
N ARG A 160 -17.11 -12.06 3.95
CA ARG A 160 -17.94 -12.99 3.16
C ARG A 160 -18.21 -12.49 1.74
N ALA A 161 -18.28 -11.17 1.57
CA ALA A 161 -18.47 -10.54 0.26
C ALA A 161 -17.19 -10.48 -0.57
N GLU A 162 -16.02 -10.68 0.04
CA GLU A 162 -14.74 -10.62 -0.65
C GLU A 162 -14.47 -11.91 -1.44
N GLY A 163 -14.22 -11.75 -2.74
CA GLY A 163 -14.06 -12.86 -3.67
C GLY A 163 -12.69 -12.95 -4.34
N SER A 164 -11.76 -12.05 -4.05
CA SER A 164 -10.44 -11.97 -4.71
C SER A 164 -9.24 -12.09 -3.77
N VAL A 165 -9.41 -11.80 -2.48
CA VAL A 165 -8.43 -12.05 -1.42
C VAL A 165 -9.09 -12.75 -0.24
N ALA A 166 -8.30 -13.29 0.68
CA ALA A 166 -8.81 -13.95 1.87
C ALA A 166 -7.78 -13.92 3.00
N ALA A 167 -8.24 -14.17 4.22
CA ALA A 167 -7.35 -14.32 5.36
C ALA A 167 -6.25 -15.37 5.08
N PRO A 168 -5.04 -15.18 5.63
CA PRO A 168 -4.00 -16.20 5.60
C PRO A 168 -4.51 -17.55 6.13
N GLY A 169 -4.12 -18.64 5.48
CA GLY A 169 -4.62 -19.99 5.80
C GLY A 169 -5.96 -20.36 5.18
N TRP A 170 -6.64 -19.45 4.46
CA TRP A 170 -7.80 -19.83 3.64
C TRP A 170 -7.39 -20.74 2.48
N GLU A 171 -8.03 -21.91 2.41
CA GLU A 171 -7.80 -22.96 1.40
C GLU A 171 -8.94 -23.08 0.37
N GLY A 172 -10.03 -22.33 0.53
CA GLY A 172 -11.16 -22.36 -0.39
C GLY A 172 -10.90 -21.62 -1.71
N GLU A 173 -11.78 -21.83 -2.68
CA GLU A 173 -11.73 -21.13 -3.97
C GLU A 173 -12.27 -19.70 -3.86
N LEU A 174 -11.58 -18.78 -4.54
CA LEU A 174 -11.96 -17.39 -4.71
C LEU A 174 -12.53 -17.21 -6.11
N ASN A 175 -13.61 -16.43 -6.24
CA ASN A 175 -14.26 -16.19 -7.55
C ASN A 175 -13.50 -15.16 -8.42
N GLY A 176 -12.46 -14.53 -7.86
CA GLY A 176 -11.62 -13.54 -8.52
C GLY A 176 -12.23 -12.14 -8.62
N VAL A 177 -13.44 -11.93 -8.09
CA VAL A 177 -14.15 -10.64 -8.11
C VAL A 177 -13.96 -9.95 -6.75
N PRO A 178 -13.33 -8.76 -6.72
CA PRO A 178 -13.14 -8.03 -5.47
C PRO A 178 -14.49 -7.57 -4.90
N GLY A 179 -14.63 -7.63 -3.58
CA GLY A 179 -15.75 -7.02 -2.88
C GLY A 179 -15.69 -5.50 -2.95
N GLU A 180 -16.73 -4.84 -2.42
CA GLU A 180 -16.81 -3.37 -2.43
C GLU A 180 -15.63 -2.73 -1.68
N LEU A 181 -15.28 -3.27 -0.52
CA LEU A 181 -14.21 -2.73 0.32
C LEU A 181 -12.84 -2.84 -0.33
N LEU A 182 -12.49 -4.00 -0.92
CA LEU A 182 -11.24 -4.12 -1.67
C LEU A 182 -11.25 -3.26 -2.92
N SER A 183 -12.38 -3.20 -3.64
CA SER A 183 -12.53 -2.34 -4.81
C SER A 183 -12.29 -0.87 -4.48
N ALA A 184 -12.78 -0.41 -3.32
CA ALA A 184 -12.50 0.93 -2.81
C ALA A 184 -11.00 1.11 -2.53
N GLY A 185 -10.34 0.17 -1.84
CA GLY A 185 -8.90 0.22 -1.59
C GLY A 185 -8.04 0.22 -2.85
N LEU A 186 -8.40 -0.61 -3.85
CA LEU A 186 -7.76 -0.63 -5.17
C LEU A 186 -7.95 0.70 -5.90
N ALA A 187 -9.15 1.28 -5.86
CA ALA A 187 -9.42 2.58 -6.46
C ALA A 187 -8.60 3.70 -5.77
N VAL A 188 -8.45 3.67 -4.45
CA VAL A 188 -7.58 4.59 -3.71
C VAL A 188 -6.13 4.45 -4.18
N ARG A 189 -5.59 3.23 -4.19
CA ARG A 189 -4.24 2.95 -4.69
C ARG A 189 -4.06 3.49 -6.11
N ASP A 190 -4.96 3.16 -7.03
CA ASP A 190 -4.82 3.52 -8.44
C ASP A 190 -4.86 5.04 -8.65
N LYS A 191 -5.66 5.78 -7.88
CA LYS A 191 -5.67 7.25 -7.89
C LYS A 191 -4.36 7.83 -7.38
N VAL A 192 -3.82 7.29 -6.29
CA VAL A 192 -2.50 7.68 -5.77
C VAL A 192 -1.43 7.45 -6.83
N LEU A 193 -1.34 6.23 -7.39
CA LEU A 193 -0.30 5.87 -8.36
C LEU A 193 -0.40 6.65 -9.68
N ALA A 194 -1.61 6.94 -10.17
CA ALA A 194 -1.82 7.69 -11.41
C ALA A 194 -1.37 9.16 -11.30
N SER A 195 -1.40 9.73 -10.09
CA SER A 195 -1.07 11.13 -9.81
C SER A 195 0.28 11.31 -9.13
N PHE A 196 0.87 10.24 -8.60
CA PHE A 196 2.14 10.26 -7.89
C PHE A 196 3.24 10.88 -8.74
N LYS A 197 3.88 11.93 -8.23
CA LYS A 197 4.88 12.73 -8.94
C LYS A 197 5.94 13.23 -7.96
N ILE A 198 7.20 13.07 -8.35
CA ILE A 198 8.34 13.69 -7.68
C ILE A 198 8.55 15.08 -8.31
N LYS A 199 8.43 16.14 -7.50
CA LYS A 199 8.66 17.53 -7.90
C LYS A 199 10.09 17.97 -7.61
N ASP A 200 10.67 17.50 -6.50
CA ASP A 200 12.03 17.81 -6.07
C ASP A 200 12.84 16.53 -5.85
N TRP A 201 13.93 16.38 -6.60
CA TRP A 201 14.82 15.22 -6.54
C TRP A 201 15.96 15.40 -5.53
N ASP A 202 16.19 16.63 -5.05
CA ASP A 202 17.20 16.91 -4.02
C ASP A 202 16.79 16.28 -2.67
N LEU A 203 15.50 15.93 -2.51
CA LEU A 203 14.97 15.13 -1.39
C LEU A 203 15.78 13.85 -1.11
N PHE A 204 16.36 13.24 -2.15
CA PHE A 204 17.05 11.94 -2.02
C PHE A 204 18.57 12.03 -2.00
N VAL A 205 19.13 13.24 -2.09
CA VAL A 205 20.58 13.44 -2.05
C VAL A 205 21.03 13.48 -0.59
N PRO A 206 22.03 12.69 -0.16
CA PRO A 206 22.57 12.81 1.20
C PRO A 206 23.11 14.22 1.42
N GLU A 207 22.81 14.86 2.55
CA GLU A 207 23.52 16.06 2.97
C GLU A 207 25.03 15.72 3.10
N GLU A 208 25.88 16.48 2.39
CA GLU A 208 27.36 16.30 2.40
C GLU A 208 27.99 16.53 3.79
#